data_AF-A0A0N4UA14-F1
#
_entry.id   AF-A0A0N4UA14-F1
#
_cell.length_a   1.000
_cell.length_b   1.000
_cell.length_c   1.000
_cell.angle_alpha   90.00
_cell.angle_beta   90.00
_cell.angle_gamma   90.00
#
_symmetry.space_group_name_H-M   'P 1'
#
loop_
_entity.id
_entity.type
_entity.pdbx_description
1 polymer ?
#
loop_
_entity_poly.entity_id
_entity_poly.type
_entity_poly.pdbx_seq_one_letter_code
_entity_poly.pdbx_strand_id
1 'polypeptide(L)'
;MRSRSGSGVRLDRLMYLAEKTILKYQNPITGLFANNVECFPSHAWVRDNLYAAHAIWAMYRAYQKSADFDEDLAKANELGLLCVKIMQSLMECMMRQAEKVELFKRFQRKTDALHAKYSVVTKNVVVSDHGWGHLQIDASSLFLLTLAQMTASGLQIVRNFDEVAFIQNLVYYIETGYRTPDYGIWERGDKTNQGIRELNSSSVGMAKAALQALDDVGDLFGDGSKGSVIHVLPDQIQQCSAVLTSMLPRESFSKETDLALLTVISYPAFAVEEYNLVNLTRETIIETLLGNYGCRRFLRDGYKTALEDPSRLYYNNAELQQFENIECEWPLAVCYLFLDAMFAQDEMMIERYWAMMEKVIFHL
;
A
#
# COMPACT_ATOMS: atom_id res chain seq x y z
N MET A 1 26.88 -33.04 -8.83
CA MET A 1 25.85 -32.02 -8.53
C MET A 1 26.19 -31.42 -7.18
N ARG A 2 26.47 -30.11 -7.09
CA ARG A 2 26.59 -29.43 -5.78
C ARG A 2 25.20 -29.42 -5.14
N SER A 3 25.10 -29.79 -3.87
CA SER A 3 23.85 -29.74 -3.12
C SER A 3 23.42 -28.29 -2.92
N ARG A 4 22.13 -27.99 -3.09
CA ARG A 4 21.56 -26.67 -2.76
C ARG A 4 21.79 -26.34 -1.29
N SER A 5 22.06 -25.07 -0.98
CA SER A 5 22.10 -24.59 0.39
C SER A 5 20.74 -24.75 1.07
N GLY A 6 20.72 -24.80 2.41
CA GLY A 6 19.47 -24.82 3.17
C GLY A 6 18.59 -23.59 2.93
N SER A 7 19.20 -22.43 2.65
CA SER A 7 18.53 -21.21 2.21
C SER A 7 17.88 -21.38 0.83
N GLY A 8 18.60 -21.96 -0.14
CA GLY A 8 18.05 -22.22 -1.47
C GLY A 8 16.79 -23.08 -1.43
N VAL A 9 16.81 -24.17 -0.65
CA VAL A 9 15.64 -25.06 -0.48
C VAL A 9 14.44 -24.32 0.12
N ARG A 10 14.66 -23.47 1.14
CA ARG A 10 13.58 -22.66 1.74
C ARG A 10 13.01 -21.66 0.74
N LEU A 11 13.89 -21.05 -0.06
CA LEU A 11 13.49 -20.05 -1.04
C LEU A 11 12.67 -20.67 -2.17
N ASP A 12 13.01 -21.86 -2.64
CA ASP A 12 12.17 -22.59 -3.61
C ASP A 12 10.78 -22.92 -3.06
N ARG A 13 10.68 -23.25 -1.76
CA ARG A 13 9.38 -23.49 -1.12
C ARG A 13 8.54 -22.22 -1.08
N LEU A 14 9.14 -21.08 -0.76
CA LEU A 14 8.46 -19.78 -0.80
C LEU A 14 8.04 -19.40 -2.22
N MET A 15 8.90 -19.67 -3.22
CA MET A 15 8.58 -19.44 -4.62
C MET A 15 7.39 -20.28 -5.07
N TYR A 16 7.37 -21.57 -4.71
CA TYR A 16 6.23 -22.44 -4.99
C TYR A 16 4.93 -21.90 -4.37
N LEU A 17 4.99 -21.39 -3.14
CA LEU A 17 3.82 -20.75 -2.51
C LEU A 17 3.38 -19.50 -3.29
N ALA A 18 4.31 -18.60 -3.62
CA ALA A 18 4.03 -17.40 -4.40
C ALA A 18 3.41 -17.72 -5.77
N GLU A 19 3.88 -18.77 -6.44
CA GLU A 19 3.30 -19.25 -7.69
C GLU A 19 1.85 -19.72 -7.51
N LYS A 20 1.57 -20.48 -6.45
CA LYS A 20 0.25 -21.08 -6.19
C LYS A 20 -0.77 -20.13 -5.57
N THR A 21 -0.35 -19.03 -4.97
CA THR A 21 -1.25 -18.10 -4.27
C THR A 21 -1.32 -16.71 -4.91
N ILE A 22 -0.23 -16.24 -5.54
CA ILE A 22 -0.16 -14.89 -6.11
C ILE A 22 -0.05 -14.99 -7.64
N LEU A 23 1.07 -15.50 -8.17
CA LEU A 23 1.41 -15.38 -9.59
C LEU A 23 0.41 -16.10 -10.51
N LYS A 24 -0.23 -17.19 -10.07
CA LYS A 24 -1.26 -17.86 -10.88
C LYS A 24 -2.47 -16.98 -11.23
N TYR A 25 -2.70 -15.90 -10.49
CA TYR A 25 -3.80 -14.96 -10.73
C TYR A 25 -3.36 -13.71 -11.50
N GLN A 26 -2.09 -13.64 -11.89
CA GLN A 26 -1.55 -12.52 -12.63
C GLN A 26 -2.12 -12.51 -14.06
N ASN A 27 -2.55 -11.34 -14.53
CA ASN A 27 -2.89 -11.19 -15.94
C ASN A 27 -1.63 -11.29 -16.80
N PRO A 28 -1.57 -12.18 -17.81
CA PRO A 28 -0.35 -12.42 -18.59
C PRO A 28 0.05 -11.24 -19.49
N ILE A 29 -0.87 -10.31 -19.80
CA ILE A 29 -0.60 -9.18 -20.70
C ILE A 29 -0.20 -7.93 -19.90
N THR A 30 -0.97 -7.60 -18.86
CA THR A 30 -0.74 -6.40 -18.06
C THR A 30 0.11 -6.65 -16.84
N GLY A 31 0.21 -7.88 -16.35
CA GLY A 31 0.85 -8.19 -15.07
C GLY A 31 -0.03 -7.81 -13.86
N LEU A 32 -1.19 -7.20 -14.05
CA LEU A 32 -2.07 -6.79 -12.95
C LEU A 32 -2.84 -7.99 -12.37
N PHE A 33 -3.17 -7.89 -11.08
CA PHE A 33 -3.99 -8.84 -10.32
C PHE A 33 -5.41 -8.31 -10.16
N ALA A 34 -6.40 -9.18 -10.39
CA ALA A 34 -7.77 -8.93 -9.97
C ALA A 34 -7.89 -9.21 -8.47
N ASN A 35 -8.59 -8.36 -7.72
CA ASN A 35 -8.77 -8.53 -6.27
C ASN A 35 -9.70 -9.72 -5.96
N ASN A 36 -10.93 -9.68 -6.47
CA ASN A 36 -11.96 -10.67 -6.15
C ASN A 36 -12.69 -11.09 -7.43
N VAL A 37 -12.52 -12.34 -7.81
CA VAL A 37 -13.10 -12.91 -9.04
C VAL A 37 -14.64 -12.96 -8.97
N GLU A 38 -15.23 -13.07 -7.78
CA GLU A 38 -16.67 -13.19 -7.58
C GLU A 38 -17.36 -11.82 -7.55
N CYS A 39 -16.87 -10.88 -6.74
CA CYS A 39 -17.53 -9.59 -6.53
C CYS A 39 -17.11 -8.50 -7.53
N PHE A 40 -15.84 -8.51 -7.94
CA PHE A 40 -15.26 -7.46 -8.76
C PHE A 40 -14.36 -8.06 -9.85
N PRO A 41 -14.94 -8.87 -10.75
CA PRO A 41 -14.18 -9.55 -11.78
C PRO A 41 -13.42 -8.51 -12.61
N SER A 42 -12.12 -8.74 -12.78
CA SER A 42 -11.23 -7.88 -13.56
C SER A 42 -10.95 -6.47 -13.00
N HIS A 43 -11.23 -6.20 -11.72
CA HIS A 43 -10.83 -4.94 -11.08
C HIS A 43 -9.49 -5.10 -10.36
N ALA A 44 -8.52 -4.25 -10.74
CA ALA A 44 -7.20 -4.13 -10.13
C ALA A 44 -7.17 -2.88 -9.23
N TRP A 45 -7.12 -3.08 -7.91
CA TRP A 45 -6.83 -1.98 -6.98
C TRP A 45 -5.34 -1.69 -6.99
N VAL A 46 -5.00 -0.40 -6.98
CA VAL A 46 -3.60 0.06 -6.96
C VAL A 46 -2.86 -0.52 -5.75
N ARG A 47 -3.44 -0.38 -4.55
CA ARG A 47 -2.83 -0.82 -3.29
C ARG A 47 -2.60 -2.33 -3.23
N ASP A 48 -3.62 -3.14 -3.57
CA ASP A 48 -3.52 -4.60 -3.59
C ASP A 48 -2.45 -5.09 -4.58
N ASN A 49 -2.37 -4.46 -5.76
CA ASN A 49 -1.34 -4.76 -6.75
C ASN A 49 0.06 -4.37 -6.27
N LEU A 50 0.20 -3.27 -5.52
CA LEU A 50 1.47 -2.86 -4.93
C LEU A 50 1.95 -3.85 -3.87
N TYR A 51 1.07 -4.32 -2.98
CA TYR A 51 1.45 -5.34 -2.00
C TYR A 51 1.74 -6.70 -2.65
N ALA A 52 1.05 -7.07 -3.75
CA ALA A 52 1.43 -8.22 -4.55
C ALA A 52 2.83 -8.03 -5.17
N ALA A 53 3.13 -6.84 -5.68
CA ALA A 53 4.46 -6.49 -6.19
C ALA A 53 5.53 -6.55 -5.08
N HIS A 54 5.22 -6.14 -3.84
CA HIS A 54 6.12 -6.25 -2.69
C HIS A 54 6.49 -7.71 -2.40
N ALA A 55 5.52 -8.63 -2.45
CA ALA A 55 5.80 -10.06 -2.25
C ALA A 55 6.76 -10.62 -3.32
N ILE A 56 6.54 -10.25 -4.59
CA ILE A 56 7.40 -10.67 -5.72
C ILE A 56 8.77 -10.01 -5.62
N TRP A 57 8.83 -8.74 -5.22
CA TRP A 57 10.07 -7.98 -5.05
C TRP A 57 10.91 -8.51 -3.88
N ALA A 58 10.28 -8.91 -2.78
CA ALA A 58 10.97 -9.58 -1.68
C ALA A 58 11.61 -10.90 -2.14
N MET A 59 10.91 -11.69 -2.95
CA MET A 59 11.46 -12.91 -3.56
C MET A 59 12.62 -12.61 -4.51
N TYR A 60 12.49 -11.59 -5.35
CA TYR A 60 13.57 -11.11 -6.23
C TYR A 60 14.84 -10.80 -5.42
N ARG A 61 14.72 -9.99 -4.36
CA ARG A 61 15.85 -9.61 -3.51
C ARG A 61 16.46 -10.81 -2.78
N ALA A 62 15.62 -11.74 -2.33
CA ALA A 62 16.08 -12.96 -1.67
C ALA A 62 16.87 -13.87 -2.61
N TYR A 63 16.39 -14.06 -3.86
CA TYR A 63 17.12 -14.83 -4.89
C TYR A 63 18.41 -14.13 -5.28
N GLN A 64 18.41 -12.81 -5.49
CA GLN A 64 19.66 -12.07 -5.77
C GLN A 64 20.71 -12.24 -4.69
N LYS A 65 20.30 -12.21 -3.41
CA LYS A 65 21.22 -12.34 -2.28
C LYS A 65 21.71 -13.78 -2.06
N SER A 66 20.93 -14.77 -2.46
CA SER A 66 21.13 -16.18 -2.09
C SER A 66 21.37 -17.10 -3.28
N ALA A 67 21.64 -16.56 -4.48
CA ALA A 67 21.83 -17.35 -5.68
C ALA A 67 23.09 -18.22 -5.57
N ASP A 68 22.89 -19.54 -5.54
CA ASP A 68 23.98 -20.52 -5.54
C ASP A 68 24.34 -20.98 -6.96
N PHE A 69 23.38 -20.86 -7.88
CA PHE A 69 23.45 -21.36 -9.25
C PHE A 69 22.91 -20.33 -10.25
N ASP A 70 23.30 -20.47 -11.52
CA ASP A 70 22.79 -19.65 -12.62
C ASP A 70 21.26 -19.69 -12.74
N GLU A 71 20.63 -20.81 -12.38
CA GLU A 71 19.18 -20.96 -12.34
C GLU A 71 18.51 -20.04 -11.30
N ASP A 72 19.14 -19.83 -10.15
CA ASP A 72 18.62 -18.93 -9.11
C ASP A 72 18.73 -17.46 -9.57
N LEU A 73 19.80 -17.12 -10.29
CA LEU A 73 19.94 -15.79 -10.90
C LEU A 73 18.92 -15.58 -12.03
N ALA A 74 18.65 -16.61 -12.85
CA ALA A 74 17.62 -16.56 -13.87
C ALA A 74 16.22 -16.32 -13.26
N LYS A 75 15.88 -17.01 -12.17
CA LYS A 75 14.65 -16.77 -11.39
C LYS A 75 14.59 -15.36 -10.84
N ALA A 76 15.70 -14.85 -10.28
CA ALA A 76 15.76 -13.47 -9.83
C ALA A 76 15.42 -12.50 -10.97
N ASN A 77 16.04 -12.66 -12.14
CA ASN A 77 15.78 -11.80 -13.28
C ASN A 77 14.32 -11.86 -13.74
N GLU A 78 13.71 -13.05 -13.79
CA GLU A 78 12.29 -13.21 -14.10
C GLU A 78 11.40 -12.45 -13.10
N LEU A 79 11.62 -12.64 -11.79
CA LEU A 79 10.89 -11.93 -10.74
C LEU A 79 11.06 -10.41 -10.84
N GLY A 80 12.26 -9.94 -11.17
CA GLY A 80 12.54 -8.52 -11.43
C GLY A 80 11.70 -7.98 -12.59
N LEU A 81 11.63 -8.71 -13.71
CA LEU A 81 10.80 -8.34 -14.86
C LEU A 81 9.31 -8.32 -14.52
N LEU A 82 8.82 -9.24 -13.67
CA LEU A 82 7.45 -9.23 -13.19
C LEU A 82 7.13 -7.99 -12.34
N CYS A 83 8.03 -7.60 -11.44
CA CYS A 83 7.90 -6.37 -10.65
C CYS A 83 7.82 -5.14 -11.56
N VAL A 84 8.76 -5.03 -12.51
CA VAL A 84 8.77 -3.94 -13.50
C VAL A 84 7.45 -3.90 -14.27
N LYS A 85 6.95 -5.06 -14.72
CA LYS A 85 5.71 -5.16 -15.50
C LYS A 85 4.47 -4.67 -14.74
N ILE A 86 4.34 -5.03 -13.46
CA ILE A 86 3.22 -4.58 -12.61
C ILE A 86 3.28 -3.07 -12.41
N MET A 87 4.45 -2.55 -12.01
CA MET A 87 4.64 -1.12 -11.74
C MET A 87 4.41 -0.27 -13.00
N GLN A 88 4.94 -0.72 -14.13
CA GLN A 88 4.71 -0.12 -15.44
C GLN A 88 3.23 -0.09 -15.81
N SER A 89 2.49 -1.18 -15.57
CA SER A 89 1.06 -1.19 -15.89
C SER A 89 0.22 -0.33 -14.96
N LEU A 90 0.56 -0.24 -13.68
CA LEU A 90 -0.06 0.72 -12.77
C LEU A 90 0.24 2.16 -13.19
N MET A 91 1.48 2.46 -13.60
CA MET A 91 1.85 3.76 -14.14
C MET A 91 1.04 4.10 -15.39
N GLU A 92 0.92 3.17 -16.34
CA GLU A 92 0.10 3.37 -17.54
C GLU A 92 -1.39 3.60 -17.21
N CYS A 93 -1.94 2.92 -16.20
CA CYS A 93 -3.30 3.18 -15.69
C CYS A 93 -3.44 4.64 -15.21
N MET A 94 -2.46 5.15 -14.46
CA MET A 94 -2.45 6.52 -13.95
C MET A 94 -2.19 7.56 -15.06
N MET A 95 -1.27 7.28 -15.99
CA MET A 95 -0.96 8.16 -17.14
C MET A 95 -2.16 8.38 -18.06
N ARG A 96 -3.03 7.36 -18.21
CA ARG A 96 -4.31 7.51 -18.92
C ARG A 96 -5.25 8.55 -18.29
N GLN A 97 -5.00 8.94 -17.04
CA GLN A 97 -5.72 9.98 -16.31
C GLN A 97 -4.86 11.23 -16.06
N ALA A 98 -3.80 11.47 -16.85
CA ALA A 98 -2.90 12.62 -16.64
C ALA A 98 -3.62 13.99 -16.59
N GLU A 99 -4.68 14.18 -17.39
CA GLU A 99 -5.49 15.41 -17.33
C GLU A 99 -6.12 15.63 -15.93
N LYS A 100 -6.55 14.54 -15.28
CA LYS A 100 -7.10 14.61 -13.93
C LYS A 100 -6.05 15.03 -12.91
N VAL A 101 -4.81 14.53 -13.05
CA VAL A 101 -3.67 14.94 -12.21
C VAL A 101 -3.43 16.45 -12.32
N GLU A 102 -3.44 16.99 -13.54
CA GLU A 102 -3.31 18.45 -13.77
C GLU A 102 -4.44 19.25 -13.13
N LEU A 103 -5.69 18.80 -13.29
CA LEU A 103 -6.86 19.44 -12.68
C LEU A 103 -6.82 19.37 -11.15
N PHE A 104 -6.40 18.23 -10.58
CA PHE A 104 -6.33 18.05 -9.14
C PHE A 104 -5.30 18.97 -8.49
N LYS A 105 -4.11 19.14 -9.08
CA LYS A 105 -3.12 20.12 -8.58
C LYS A 105 -3.67 21.53 -8.48
N ARG A 106 -4.56 21.91 -9.41
CA ARG A 106 -5.13 23.24 -9.48
C ARG A 106 -6.33 23.44 -8.56
N PHE A 107 -7.21 22.44 -8.46
CA PHE A 107 -8.51 22.59 -7.82
C PHE A 107 -8.75 21.66 -6.61
N GLN A 108 -7.97 20.59 -6.45
CA GLN A 108 -8.05 19.60 -5.37
C GLN A 108 -9.46 19.02 -5.15
N ARG A 109 -10.24 18.91 -6.24
CA ARG A 109 -11.61 18.37 -6.21
C ARG A 109 -11.56 16.86 -6.22
N LYS A 110 -12.46 16.21 -5.46
CA LYS A 110 -12.55 14.74 -5.42
C LYS A 110 -12.83 14.09 -6.80
N THR A 111 -13.48 14.80 -7.71
CA THR A 111 -13.77 14.34 -9.08
C THR A 111 -12.53 14.32 -9.97
N ASP A 112 -11.54 15.15 -9.65
CA ASP A 112 -10.28 15.23 -10.39
C ASP A 112 -9.26 14.22 -9.84
N ALA A 113 -9.61 13.45 -8.82
CA ALA A 113 -8.71 12.47 -8.24
C ALA A 113 -8.47 11.30 -9.19
N LEU A 114 -7.25 10.74 -9.15
CA LEU A 114 -6.96 9.47 -9.79
C LEU A 114 -7.87 8.37 -9.24
N HIS A 115 -8.26 7.45 -10.12
CA HIS A 115 -9.01 6.27 -9.67
C HIS A 115 -8.12 5.32 -8.89
N ALA A 116 -8.65 4.84 -7.75
CA ALA A 116 -8.01 3.80 -6.94
C ALA A 116 -7.99 2.39 -7.59
N LYS A 117 -8.83 2.15 -8.62
CA LYS A 117 -8.98 0.84 -9.26
C LYS A 117 -9.22 0.94 -10.77
N TYR A 118 -8.71 -0.06 -11.49
CA TYR A 118 -8.67 -0.10 -12.95
C TYR A 118 -9.06 -1.47 -13.49
N SER A 119 -9.27 -1.55 -14.80
CA SER A 119 -9.45 -2.82 -15.50
C SER A 119 -8.12 -3.56 -15.59
N VAL A 120 -8.08 -4.78 -15.08
CA VAL A 120 -6.95 -5.71 -15.20
C VAL A 120 -6.57 -5.94 -16.67
N VAL A 121 -7.55 -5.92 -17.57
CA VAL A 121 -7.36 -6.22 -19.00
C VAL A 121 -7.00 -4.97 -19.80
N THR A 122 -7.74 -3.88 -19.61
CA THR A 122 -7.65 -2.69 -20.49
C THR A 122 -6.88 -1.53 -19.90
N LYS A 123 -6.57 -1.55 -18.60
CA LYS A 123 -5.95 -0.45 -17.84
C LYS A 123 -6.80 0.83 -17.77
N ASN A 124 -8.06 0.77 -18.22
CA ASN A 124 -9.00 1.88 -18.15
C ASN A 124 -9.75 1.91 -16.81
N VAL A 125 -10.41 3.03 -16.54
CA VAL A 125 -11.34 3.18 -15.42
C VAL A 125 -12.48 2.16 -15.52
N VAL A 126 -12.92 1.63 -14.37
CA VAL A 126 -13.97 0.60 -14.27
C VAL A 126 -15.24 1.09 -13.57
N VAL A 127 -15.19 2.24 -12.91
CA VAL A 127 -16.30 2.86 -12.20
C VAL A 127 -16.26 4.37 -12.50
N SER A 128 -17.39 5.06 -12.44
CA SER A 128 -17.44 6.53 -12.60
C SER A 128 -16.78 7.27 -11.44
N ASP A 129 -16.40 8.53 -11.64
CA ASP A 129 -15.79 9.39 -10.60
C ASP A 129 -16.60 9.50 -9.29
N HIS A 130 -17.92 9.37 -9.38
CA HIS A 130 -18.83 9.43 -8.22
C HIS A 130 -19.22 8.06 -7.65
N GLY A 131 -18.81 6.97 -8.31
CA GLY A 131 -19.23 5.62 -7.97
C GLY A 131 -18.32 4.94 -6.95
N TRP A 132 -17.24 5.60 -6.50
CA TRP A 132 -16.28 5.04 -5.54
C TRP A 132 -15.51 6.13 -4.79
N GLY A 133 -14.96 5.78 -3.62
CA GLY A 133 -14.04 6.62 -2.86
C GLY A 133 -12.65 6.69 -3.50
N HIS A 134 -12.55 7.29 -4.69
CA HIS A 134 -11.33 7.25 -5.51
C HIS A 134 -10.17 8.11 -4.99
N LEU A 135 -10.46 9.27 -4.39
CA LEU A 135 -9.42 10.12 -3.81
C LEU A 135 -8.77 9.40 -2.62
N GLN A 136 -7.62 8.78 -2.89
CA GLN A 136 -6.81 7.99 -1.97
C GLN A 136 -5.35 8.44 -2.14
N ILE A 137 -4.92 9.35 -1.28
CA ILE A 137 -3.55 9.87 -1.29
C ILE A 137 -2.58 8.78 -0.85
N ASP A 138 -2.99 7.89 0.07
CA ASP A 138 -2.21 6.72 0.47
C ASP A 138 -1.82 5.85 -0.72
N ALA A 139 -2.75 5.53 -1.63
CA ALA A 139 -2.51 4.59 -2.72
C ALA A 139 -1.54 5.16 -3.77
N SER A 140 -1.71 6.45 -4.10
CA SER A 140 -0.81 7.14 -5.03
C SER A 140 0.58 7.31 -4.41
N SER A 141 0.65 7.59 -3.11
CA SER A 141 1.91 7.72 -2.38
C SER A 141 2.62 6.38 -2.23
N LEU A 142 1.89 5.29 -1.95
CA LEU A 142 2.45 3.94 -1.88
C LEU A 142 3.06 3.53 -3.23
N PHE A 143 2.42 3.90 -4.35
CA PHE A 143 2.99 3.66 -5.69
C PHE A 143 4.35 4.35 -5.83
N LEU A 144 4.43 5.64 -5.47
CA LEU A 144 5.65 6.44 -5.55
C LEU A 144 6.75 5.93 -4.60
N LEU A 145 6.40 5.59 -3.35
CA LEU A 145 7.32 4.97 -2.39
C LEU A 145 7.88 3.65 -2.94
N THR A 146 7.01 2.79 -3.46
CA THR A 146 7.41 1.50 -4.04
C THR A 146 8.29 1.69 -5.28
N LEU A 147 7.96 2.66 -6.14
CA LEU A 147 8.77 3.01 -7.31
C LEU A 147 10.19 3.41 -6.90
N ALA A 148 10.32 4.33 -5.93
CA ALA A 148 11.61 4.78 -5.42
C ALA A 148 12.42 3.61 -4.84
N GLN A 149 11.81 2.82 -3.95
CA GLN A 149 12.48 1.68 -3.31
C GLN A 149 12.91 0.60 -4.30
N MET A 150 12.06 0.25 -5.27
CA MET A 150 12.41 -0.73 -6.30
C MET A 150 13.51 -0.20 -7.24
N THR A 151 13.49 1.09 -7.55
CA THR A 151 14.55 1.74 -8.36
C THR A 151 15.89 1.72 -7.62
N ALA A 152 15.91 2.11 -6.34
CA ALA A 152 17.08 2.00 -5.47
C ALA A 152 17.60 0.55 -5.33
N SER A 153 16.70 -0.43 -5.53
CA SER A 153 17.04 -1.85 -5.50
C SER A 153 17.69 -2.38 -6.80
N GLY A 154 17.83 -1.52 -7.82
CA GLY A 154 18.43 -1.84 -9.12
C GLY A 154 17.41 -2.22 -10.21
N LEU A 155 16.11 -2.07 -9.97
CA LEU A 155 15.09 -2.32 -11.00
C LEU A 155 14.82 -1.04 -11.79
N GLN A 156 15.12 -1.06 -13.09
CA GLN A 156 14.78 0.06 -13.98
C GLN A 156 13.30 0.01 -14.37
N ILE A 157 12.46 0.73 -13.61
CA ILE A 157 11.02 0.79 -13.86
C ILE A 157 10.69 1.89 -14.86
N VAL A 158 11.25 3.09 -14.71
CA VAL A 158 10.96 4.23 -15.60
C VAL A 158 11.87 4.16 -16.83
N ARG A 159 11.30 4.33 -18.02
CA ARG A 159 11.94 4.00 -19.30
C ARG A 159 12.21 5.19 -20.21
N ASN A 160 11.50 6.29 -20.03
CA ASN A 160 11.60 7.47 -20.89
C ASN A 160 11.21 8.76 -20.15
N PHE A 161 11.51 9.90 -20.76
CA PHE A 161 11.29 11.21 -20.14
C PHE A 161 9.81 11.58 -19.97
N ASP A 162 8.90 11.02 -20.77
CA ASP A 162 7.46 11.23 -20.59
C ASP A 162 6.97 10.57 -19.29
N GLU A 163 7.46 9.37 -19.00
CA GLU A 163 7.20 8.67 -17.74
C GLU A 163 7.82 9.45 -16.56
N VAL A 164 9.06 9.98 -16.68
CA VAL A 164 9.66 10.84 -15.65
C VAL A 164 8.80 12.09 -15.40
N ALA A 165 8.37 12.78 -16.45
CA ALA A 165 7.54 13.97 -16.34
C ALA A 165 6.20 13.67 -15.65
N PHE A 166 5.62 12.50 -15.92
CA PHE A 166 4.42 12.05 -15.24
C PHE A 166 4.67 11.74 -13.75
N ILE A 167 5.78 11.10 -13.40
CA ILE A 167 6.15 10.88 -11.99
C ILE A 167 6.36 12.21 -11.26
N GLN A 168 7.04 13.18 -11.87
CA GLN A 168 7.17 14.53 -11.31
C GLN A 168 5.79 15.18 -11.08
N ASN A 169 4.85 14.94 -11.99
CA ASN A 169 3.49 15.43 -11.84
C ASN A 169 2.73 14.73 -10.69
N LEU A 170 2.95 13.43 -10.47
CA LEU A 170 2.42 12.71 -9.32
C LEU A 170 3.02 13.20 -7.99
N VAL A 171 4.28 13.64 -7.96
CA VAL A 171 4.86 14.29 -6.78
C VAL A 171 4.05 15.52 -6.41
N TYR A 172 3.79 16.42 -7.36
CA TYR A 172 2.94 17.60 -7.12
C TYR A 172 1.50 17.25 -6.75
N TYR A 173 0.99 16.10 -7.19
CA TYR A 173 -0.33 15.60 -6.80
C TYR A 173 -0.40 15.21 -5.31
N ILE A 174 0.66 14.60 -4.76
CA ILE A 174 0.70 14.16 -3.35
C ILE A 174 1.34 15.17 -2.39
N GLU A 175 2.07 16.18 -2.88
CA GLU A 175 2.89 17.06 -2.03
C GLU A 175 2.08 17.83 -0.97
N THR A 176 0.79 18.08 -1.24
CA THR A 176 -0.13 18.72 -0.29
C THR A 176 -0.90 17.72 0.59
N GLY A 177 -0.44 16.46 0.68
CA GLY A 177 -1.11 15.38 1.40
C GLY A 177 -1.44 15.71 2.86
N TYR A 178 -0.56 16.46 3.55
CA TYR A 178 -0.76 16.93 4.93
C TYR A 178 -1.99 17.81 5.16
N ARG A 179 -2.62 18.33 4.10
CA ARG A 179 -3.81 19.17 4.18
C ARG A 179 -4.92 18.74 3.22
N THR A 180 -4.84 17.53 2.66
CA THR A 180 -5.79 17.05 1.65
C THR A 180 -6.68 15.96 2.25
N PRO A 181 -7.93 16.27 2.63
CA PRO A 181 -8.87 15.24 3.05
C PRO A 181 -9.18 14.28 1.91
N ASP A 182 -9.16 12.99 2.22
CA ASP A 182 -9.34 11.89 1.28
C ASP A 182 -10.23 10.77 1.87
N TYR A 183 -10.35 9.66 1.14
CA TYR A 183 -11.16 8.51 1.56
C TYR A 183 -10.39 7.46 2.38
N GLY A 184 -9.08 7.64 2.55
CA GLY A 184 -8.18 6.75 3.26
C GLY A 184 -8.08 5.33 2.66
N ILE A 185 -7.28 4.48 3.31
CA ILE A 185 -7.02 3.08 2.91
C ILE A 185 -8.32 2.28 2.75
N TRP A 186 -9.33 2.58 3.55
CA TRP A 186 -10.60 1.85 3.56
C TRP A 186 -11.65 2.39 2.59
N GLU A 187 -11.32 3.43 1.82
CA GLU A 187 -12.14 3.97 0.72
C GLU A 187 -13.48 4.58 1.17
N ARG A 188 -13.61 4.92 2.46
CA ARG A 188 -14.85 5.38 3.10
C ARG A 188 -14.81 6.82 3.60
N GLY A 189 -13.61 7.36 3.80
CA GLY A 189 -13.42 8.69 4.38
C GLY A 189 -13.76 8.65 5.87
N ASP A 190 -14.77 9.39 6.29
CA ASP A 190 -15.19 9.44 7.69
C ASP A 190 -15.77 8.10 8.20
N LYS A 191 -15.81 7.94 9.53
CA LYS A 191 -16.30 6.72 10.20
C LYS A 191 -17.76 6.39 9.84
N THR A 192 -18.59 7.39 9.52
CA THR A 192 -19.99 7.18 9.13
C THR A 192 -20.12 6.66 7.70
N ASN A 193 -19.06 6.69 6.89
CA ASN A 193 -19.07 6.29 5.50
C ASN A 193 -20.22 6.94 4.73
N GLN A 194 -20.21 8.27 4.68
CA GLN A 194 -21.22 9.07 3.96
C GLN A 194 -20.62 9.85 2.79
N GLY A 195 -19.45 9.41 2.31
CA GLY A 195 -18.73 10.09 1.24
C GLY A 195 -18.06 11.39 1.69
N ILE A 196 -17.95 11.62 3.01
CA ILE A 196 -17.24 12.73 3.62
C ILE A 196 -15.77 12.35 3.73
N ARG A 197 -14.89 13.22 3.24
CA ARG A 197 -13.44 13.01 3.27
C ARG A 197 -12.88 13.56 4.58
N GLU A 198 -11.88 12.89 5.13
CA GLU A 198 -11.15 13.35 6.31
C GLU A 198 -9.66 13.37 6.03
N LEU A 199 -8.92 14.17 6.80
CA LEU A 199 -7.47 14.07 6.79
C LEU A 199 -7.09 12.79 7.55
N ASN A 200 -6.51 11.83 6.82
CA ASN A 200 -6.13 10.52 7.34
C ASN A 200 -4.62 10.48 7.61
N SER A 201 -4.21 10.24 8.86
CA SER A 201 -2.81 10.14 9.27
C SER A 201 -2.04 9.09 8.46
N SER A 202 -2.66 7.95 8.17
CA SER A 202 -2.09 6.92 7.27
C SER A 202 -1.75 7.47 5.88
N SER A 203 -2.57 8.38 5.34
CA SER A 203 -2.34 9.00 4.03
C SER A 203 -1.26 10.07 4.09
N VAL A 204 -1.23 10.87 5.17
CA VAL A 204 -0.18 11.88 5.39
C VAL A 204 1.19 11.21 5.56
N GLY A 205 1.28 10.14 6.37
CA GLY A 205 2.53 9.42 6.58
C GLY A 205 3.02 8.71 5.33
N MET A 206 2.12 8.12 4.54
CA MET A 206 2.51 7.50 3.27
C MET A 206 3.02 8.55 2.26
N ALA A 207 2.37 9.72 2.19
CA ALA A 207 2.83 10.83 1.36
C ALA A 207 4.22 11.32 1.80
N LYS A 208 4.44 11.49 3.11
CA LYS A 208 5.75 11.85 3.66
C LYS A 208 6.84 10.88 3.20
N ALA A 209 6.64 9.58 3.41
CA ALA A 209 7.62 8.57 3.06
C ALA A 209 7.90 8.52 1.55
N ALA A 210 6.87 8.67 0.72
CA ALA A 210 7.03 8.71 -0.73
C ALA A 210 7.87 9.91 -1.19
N LEU A 211 7.61 11.09 -0.62
CA LEU A 211 8.36 12.31 -0.91
C LEU A 211 9.83 12.17 -0.48
N GLN A 212 10.10 11.64 0.72
CA GLN A 212 11.46 11.38 1.21
C GLN A 212 12.19 10.37 0.31
N ALA A 213 11.56 9.25 -0.01
CA ALA A 213 12.19 8.20 -0.82
C ALA A 213 12.53 8.69 -2.24
N LEU A 214 11.68 9.54 -2.84
CA LEU A 214 11.96 10.12 -4.16
C LEU A 214 13.07 11.17 -4.12
N ASP A 215 13.14 11.97 -3.05
CA ASP A 215 14.22 12.94 -2.85
C ASP A 215 15.58 12.23 -2.71
N ASP A 216 15.61 11.10 -1.99
CA ASP A 216 16.81 10.30 -1.79
C ASP A 216 17.30 9.58 -3.07
N VAL A 217 16.37 9.03 -3.86
CA VAL A 217 16.73 8.36 -5.13
C VAL A 217 17.19 9.38 -6.17
N GLY A 218 16.49 10.51 -6.28
CA GLY A 218 16.77 11.58 -7.23
C GLY A 218 16.56 11.14 -8.67
N ASP A 219 17.46 10.33 -9.21
CA ASP A 219 17.53 9.88 -10.60
C ASP A 219 16.81 8.54 -10.82
N LEU A 220 15.70 8.58 -11.57
CA LEU A 220 14.89 7.40 -11.87
C LEU A 220 15.49 6.46 -12.94
N PHE A 221 16.48 6.91 -13.72
CA PHE A 221 17.18 6.06 -14.68
C PHE A 221 18.45 5.44 -14.11
N GLY A 222 19.03 6.06 -13.07
CA GLY A 222 20.33 5.68 -12.54
C GLY A 222 21.48 5.95 -13.53
N ASP A 223 21.28 6.87 -14.48
CA ASP A 223 22.24 7.23 -15.53
C ASP A 223 23.03 8.52 -15.23
N GLY A 224 22.70 9.21 -14.13
CA GLY A 224 23.26 10.48 -13.71
C GLY A 224 22.75 11.69 -14.51
N SER A 225 21.76 11.50 -15.39
CA SER A 225 21.21 12.59 -16.19
C SER A 225 20.39 13.53 -15.32
N LYS A 226 20.49 14.84 -15.57
CA LYS A 226 19.62 15.82 -14.89
C LYS A 226 18.16 15.71 -15.31
N GLY A 227 17.87 15.07 -16.45
CA GLY A 227 16.53 14.98 -17.00
C GLY A 227 15.66 13.92 -16.34
N SER A 228 16.26 12.95 -15.65
CA SER A 228 15.57 11.90 -14.89
C SER A 228 15.46 12.21 -13.40
N VAL A 229 15.96 13.37 -12.96
CA VAL A 229 15.90 13.80 -11.57
C VAL A 229 14.49 14.26 -11.21
N ILE A 230 13.92 13.67 -10.16
CA ILE A 230 12.67 14.12 -9.54
C ILE A 230 12.99 15.15 -8.47
N HIS A 231 12.20 16.22 -8.47
CA HIS A 231 12.31 17.32 -7.53
C HIS A 231 11.19 17.26 -6.50
N VAL A 232 11.59 17.20 -5.23
CA VAL A 232 10.70 17.27 -4.07
C VAL A 232 11.04 18.55 -3.28
N LEU A 233 10.02 19.24 -2.79
CA LEU A 233 10.21 20.42 -1.94
C LEU A 233 10.38 19.97 -0.48
N PRO A 234 11.52 20.25 0.18
CA PRO A 234 11.77 19.82 1.56
C PRO A 234 10.72 20.33 2.56
N ASP A 235 10.17 21.53 2.32
CA ASP A 235 9.11 22.10 3.16
C ASP A 235 7.86 21.20 3.21
N GLN A 236 7.51 20.53 2.12
CA GLN A 236 6.32 19.67 2.09
C GLN A 236 6.52 18.41 2.94
N ILE A 237 7.74 17.86 2.97
CA ILE A 237 8.11 16.76 3.86
C ILE A 237 7.96 17.19 5.32
N GLN A 238 8.43 18.40 5.66
CA GLN A 238 8.34 18.91 7.02
C GLN A 238 6.90 19.21 7.45
N GLN A 239 6.05 19.72 6.55
CA GLN A 239 4.62 19.89 6.82
C GLN A 239 3.94 18.55 7.09
N CYS A 240 4.20 17.52 6.27
CA CYS A 240 3.71 16.17 6.53
C CYS A 240 4.20 15.63 7.87
N SER A 241 5.46 15.85 8.22
CA SER A 241 6.01 15.41 9.52
C SER A 241 5.32 16.10 10.69
N ALA A 242 5.17 17.42 10.65
CA ALA A 242 4.53 18.18 11.72
C ALA A 242 3.06 17.76 11.92
N VAL A 243 2.31 17.60 10.84
CA VAL A 243 0.92 17.14 10.89
C VAL A 243 0.83 15.72 11.43
N LEU A 244 1.64 14.79 10.91
CA LEU A 244 1.63 13.38 11.34
C LEU A 244 1.94 13.26 12.84
N THR A 245 3.00 13.90 13.32
CA THR A 245 3.37 13.91 14.75
C THR A 245 2.25 14.46 15.63
N SER A 246 1.52 15.48 15.15
CA SER A 246 0.41 16.07 15.91
C SER A 246 -0.86 15.21 15.94
N MET A 247 -1.06 14.34 14.94
CA MET A 247 -2.27 13.55 14.82
C MET A 247 -2.15 12.19 15.50
N LEU A 248 -1.00 11.53 15.44
CA LEU A 248 -0.83 10.20 16.02
C LEU A 248 -1.08 10.20 17.55
N PRO A 249 -1.72 9.16 18.11
CA PRO A 249 -2.08 7.87 17.50
C PRO A 249 -3.46 7.85 16.81
N ARG A 250 -4.06 9.02 16.54
CA ARG A 250 -5.36 9.16 15.89
C ARG A 250 -5.21 9.06 14.37
N GLU A 251 -6.16 8.38 13.73
CA GLU A 251 -6.18 8.27 12.27
C GLU A 251 -6.83 9.50 11.62
N SER A 252 -7.96 9.97 12.15
CA SER A 252 -8.70 11.09 11.57
C SER A 252 -9.62 11.70 12.62
N PHE A 253 -10.32 12.79 12.26
CA PHE A 253 -11.25 13.45 13.19
C PHE A 253 -12.26 12.46 13.80
N SER A 254 -12.87 11.61 12.96
CA SER A 254 -13.85 10.63 13.41
C SER A 254 -13.27 9.31 13.93
N LYS A 255 -12.03 8.95 13.58
CA LYS A 255 -11.41 7.66 13.95
C LYS A 255 -10.31 7.84 14.99
N GLU A 256 -10.55 7.33 16.19
CA GLU A 256 -9.68 7.45 17.36
C GLU A 256 -8.33 6.76 17.19
N THR A 257 -8.31 5.67 16.42
CA THR A 257 -7.12 4.96 15.93
C THR A 257 -7.55 4.09 14.75
N ASP A 258 -6.60 3.51 14.01
CA ASP A 258 -6.88 2.65 12.85
C ASP A 258 -5.71 1.68 12.60
N LEU A 259 -6.03 0.48 12.13
CA LEU A 259 -5.07 -0.52 11.68
C LEU A 259 -4.12 0.04 10.59
N ALA A 260 -4.62 0.92 9.73
CA ALA A 260 -3.88 1.61 8.68
C ALA A 260 -2.62 2.32 9.19
N LEU A 261 -2.62 2.74 10.46
CA LEU A 261 -1.47 3.40 11.07
C LEU A 261 -0.22 2.51 11.15
N LEU A 262 -0.37 1.18 11.17
CA LEU A 262 0.77 0.26 11.08
C LEU A 262 1.58 0.46 9.79
N THR A 263 0.92 0.87 8.70
CA THR A 263 1.58 1.09 7.41
C THR A 263 2.50 2.31 7.41
N VAL A 264 2.32 3.23 8.37
CA VAL A 264 3.11 4.46 8.48
C VAL A 264 4.12 4.46 9.61
N ILE A 265 3.81 3.83 10.75
CA ILE A 265 4.80 3.69 11.85
C ILE A 265 5.81 2.56 11.59
N SER A 266 5.50 1.67 10.65
CA SER A 266 6.27 0.48 10.32
C SER A 266 6.27 0.25 8.80
N TYR A 267 6.37 -1.00 8.36
CA TYR A 267 6.37 -1.34 6.94
C TYR A 267 5.04 -0.97 6.25
N PRO A 268 5.07 -0.31 5.07
CA PRO A 268 6.25 -0.03 4.26
C PRO A 268 6.90 1.35 4.46
N ALA A 269 6.23 2.29 5.15
CA ALA A 269 6.59 3.70 5.06
C ALA A 269 7.67 4.14 6.05
N PHE A 270 7.66 3.60 7.29
CA PHE A 270 8.56 4.04 8.37
C PHE A 270 8.62 5.58 8.53
N ALA A 271 7.46 6.22 8.43
CA ALA A 271 7.31 7.66 8.28
C ALA A 271 7.41 8.45 9.61
N VAL A 272 7.64 7.78 10.74
CA VAL A 272 7.70 8.40 12.08
C VAL A 272 9.05 8.14 12.70
N GLU A 273 9.78 9.21 13.01
CA GLU A 273 11.15 9.14 13.56
C GLU A 273 11.15 8.93 15.08
N GLU A 274 10.14 9.47 15.77
CA GLU A 274 10.08 9.44 17.24
C GLU A 274 9.67 8.06 17.76
N TYR A 275 10.64 7.33 18.33
CA TYR A 275 10.43 5.98 18.89
C TYR A 275 9.28 5.90 19.90
N ASN A 276 9.14 6.90 20.79
CA ASN A 276 8.06 6.94 21.77
C ASN A 276 6.68 7.07 21.11
N LEU A 277 6.58 7.86 20.03
CA LEU A 277 5.32 8.03 19.31
C LEU A 277 4.96 6.79 18.50
N VAL A 278 5.96 6.13 17.90
CA VAL A 278 5.80 4.83 17.24
C VAL A 278 5.24 3.80 18.23
N ASN A 279 5.83 3.71 19.42
CA ASN A 279 5.36 2.78 20.46
C ASN A 279 3.96 3.12 20.97
N LEU A 280 3.70 4.38 21.30
CA LEU A 280 2.38 4.85 21.71
C LEU A 280 1.31 4.49 20.67
N THR A 281 1.62 4.71 19.39
CA THR A 281 0.70 4.40 18.28
C THR A 281 0.46 2.90 18.17
N ARG A 282 1.52 2.09 18.19
CA ARG A 282 1.41 0.63 18.14
C ARG A 282 0.61 0.07 19.30
N GLU A 283 0.90 0.51 20.53
CA GLU A 283 0.18 0.07 21.73
C GLU A 283 -1.30 0.47 21.65
N THR A 284 -1.59 1.70 21.22
CA THR A 284 -2.99 2.15 21.01
C THR A 284 -3.73 1.25 20.01
N ILE A 285 -3.10 0.88 18.90
CA ILE A 285 -3.68 -0.03 17.90
C ILE A 285 -3.92 -1.41 18.52
N ILE A 286 -2.93 -1.98 19.22
CA ILE A 286 -3.03 -3.32 19.81
C ILE A 286 -4.12 -3.36 20.87
N GLU A 287 -4.11 -2.44 21.83
CA GLU A 287 -5.08 -2.40 22.93
C GLU A 287 -6.51 -2.16 22.44
N THR A 288 -6.66 -1.35 21.39
CA THR A 288 -7.99 -0.97 20.89
C THR A 288 -8.53 -1.95 19.86
N LEU A 289 -7.71 -2.45 18.95
CA LEU A 289 -8.16 -3.11 17.72
C LEU A 289 -7.80 -4.60 17.63
N LEU A 290 -6.75 -5.08 18.32
CA LEU A 290 -6.33 -6.47 18.23
C LEU A 290 -7.31 -7.39 18.97
N GLY A 291 -7.88 -8.34 18.24
CA GLY A 291 -8.70 -9.42 18.76
C GLY A 291 -8.01 -10.78 18.66
N ASN A 292 -8.81 -11.84 18.57
CA ASN A 292 -8.31 -13.23 18.62
C ASN A 292 -7.78 -13.73 17.26
N TYR A 293 -8.28 -13.17 16.16
CA TYR A 293 -8.05 -13.59 14.78
C TYR A 293 -7.38 -12.50 13.92
N GLY A 294 -7.26 -11.28 14.44
CA GLY A 294 -6.62 -10.16 13.76
C GLY A 294 -7.01 -8.83 14.38
N CYS A 295 -6.83 -7.72 13.67
CA CYS A 295 -7.30 -6.42 14.13
C CYS A 295 -8.60 -6.03 13.43
N ARG A 296 -9.49 -5.38 14.17
CA ARG A 296 -10.53 -4.53 13.58
C ARG A 296 -9.84 -3.41 12.79
N ARG A 297 -10.46 -2.94 11.70
CA ARG A 297 -9.87 -1.83 10.91
C ARG A 297 -9.86 -0.54 11.73
N PHE A 298 -11.02 -0.19 12.27
CA PHE A 298 -11.23 0.87 13.26
C PHE A 298 -12.51 0.51 14.05
N LEU A 299 -12.75 1.18 15.19
CA LEU A 299 -13.93 0.92 16.01
C LEU A 299 -15.22 1.22 15.23
N ARG A 300 -16.30 0.49 15.49
CA ARG A 300 -17.61 0.65 14.84
C ARG A 300 -17.58 0.56 13.31
N ASP A 301 -16.63 -0.17 12.77
CA ASP A 301 -16.59 -0.47 11.34
C ASP A 301 -17.60 -1.57 11.00
N GLY A 302 -18.64 -1.22 10.23
CA GLY A 302 -19.66 -2.14 9.78
C GLY A 302 -19.25 -3.06 8.62
N TYR A 303 -18.10 -2.85 7.99
CA TYR A 303 -17.80 -3.56 6.75
C TYR A 303 -17.72 -5.07 6.93
N LYS A 304 -18.47 -5.80 6.10
CA LYS A 304 -18.64 -7.25 6.11
C LYS A 304 -19.23 -7.83 7.40
N THR A 305 -19.76 -6.98 8.29
CA THR A 305 -20.50 -7.45 9.47
C THR A 305 -21.87 -7.97 9.06
N ALA A 306 -22.50 -8.77 9.92
CA ALA A 306 -23.82 -9.34 9.66
C ALA A 306 -24.95 -8.29 9.52
N LEU A 307 -24.71 -7.06 9.98
CA LEU A 307 -25.68 -5.97 9.93
C LEU A 307 -25.44 -4.99 8.76
N GLU A 308 -24.28 -5.03 8.10
CA GLU A 308 -24.07 -4.21 6.91
C GLU A 308 -24.93 -4.72 5.75
N ASP A 309 -25.75 -3.83 5.19
CA ASP A 309 -26.39 -4.06 3.91
C ASP A 309 -25.37 -3.88 2.77
N PRO A 310 -24.98 -4.96 2.07
CA PRO A 310 -23.95 -4.92 1.05
C PRO A 310 -24.43 -4.32 -0.29
N SER A 311 -25.74 -4.01 -0.42
CA SER A 311 -26.31 -3.48 -1.66
C SER A 311 -26.08 -1.97 -1.85
N ARG A 312 -25.61 -1.28 -0.82
CA ARG A 312 -25.42 0.18 -0.81
C ARG A 312 -23.99 0.56 -0.44
N LEU A 313 -23.56 1.70 -0.98
CA LEU A 313 -22.21 2.21 -0.78
C LEU A 313 -22.03 2.88 0.60
N TYR A 314 -23.09 3.51 1.12
CA TYR A 314 -23.03 4.36 2.32
C TYR A 314 -23.86 3.81 3.46
N TYR A 315 -23.44 4.07 4.69
CA TYR A 315 -24.22 3.74 5.88
C TYR A 315 -25.36 4.76 6.11
N ASN A 316 -26.35 4.35 6.89
CA ASN A 316 -27.40 5.18 7.42
C ASN A 316 -26.90 5.78 8.74
N ASN A 317 -27.35 6.99 9.07
CA ASN A 317 -26.92 7.71 10.28
C ASN A 317 -26.99 6.89 11.58
N ALA A 318 -27.97 5.98 11.71
CA ALA A 318 -28.24 5.24 12.94
C ALA A 318 -27.44 3.92 13.08
N GLU A 319 -26.72 3.48 12.05
CA GLU A 319 -26.11 2.14 12.04
C GLU A 319 -24.78 2.08 12.77
N LEU A 320 -24.07 3.20 12.90
CA LEU A 320 -22.72 3.19 13.45
C LEU A 320 -22.65 2.62 14.87
N GLN A 321 -23.66 2.89 15.71
CA GLN A 321 -23.73 2.30 17.05
C GLN A 321 -24.02 0.79 17.03
N GLN A 322 -24.68 0.30 15.98
CA GLN A 322 -25.03 -1.13 15.86
C GLN A 322 -23.83 -1.99 15.49
N PHE A 323 -22.78 -1.39 14.92
CA PHE A 323 -21.54 -2.08 14.57
C PHE A 323 -20.57 -2.24 15.75
N GLU A 324 -20.85 -1.60 16.88
CA GLU A 324 -20.01 -1.71 18.07
C GLU A 324 -19.94 -3.15 18.58
N ASN A 325 -18.71 -3.68 18.75
CA ASN A 325 -18.42 -5.04 19.21
C ASN A 325 -18.82 -6.18 18.26
N ILE A 326 -19.19 -5.87 17.02
CA ILE A 326 -19.42 -6.88 15.97
C ILE A 326 -18.51 -6.67 14.76
N GLU A 327 -17.52 -5.78 14.87
CA GLU A 327 -16.63 -5.45 13.76
C GLU A 327 -15.80 -6.67 13.35
N CYS A 328 -15.56 -6.84 12.05
CA CYS A 328 -14.72 -7.93 11.56
C CYS A 328 -13.25 -7.73 11.95
N GLU A 329 -12.61 -8.82 12.37
CA GLU A 329 -11.17 -8.88 12.56
C GLU A 329 -10.48 -9.32 11.26
N TRP A 330 -9.39 -8.63 10.90
CA TRP A 330 -8.65 -8.83 9.67
C TRP A 330 -7.32 -9.53 9.97
N PRO A 331 -7.13 -10.80 9.55
CA PRO A 331 -5.89 -11.54 9.79
C PRO A 331 -4.65 -10.89 9.20
N LEU A 332 -4.80 -10.08 8.14
CA LEU A 332 -3.73 -9.27 7.55
C LEU A 332 -3.01 -8.40 8.59
N ALA A 333 -3.72 -7.95 9.63
CA ALA A 333 -3.13 -7.18 10.71
C ALA A 333 -2.04 -7.95 11.47
N VAL A 334 -2.20 -9.27 11.64
CA VAL A 334 -1.19 -10.12 12.27
C VAL A 334 0.08 -10.16 11.43
N CYS A 335 -0.05 -10.14 10.09
CA CYS A 335 1.11 -10.05 9.20
C CYS A 335 1.85 -8.72 9.38
N TYR A 336 1.13 -7.59 9.48
CA TYR A 336 1.77 -6.29 9.74
C TYR A 336 2.47 -6.26 11.10
N LEU A 337 1.81 -6.74 12.16
CA LEU A 337 2.39 -6.79 13.51
C LEU A 337 3.61 -7.74 13.56
N PHE A 338 3.55 -8.86 12.85
CA PHE A 338 4.69 -9.77 12.71
C PHE A 338 5.87 -9.09 12.00
N LEU A 339 5.63 -8.44 10.86
CA LEU A 339 6.67 -7.67 10.16
C LEU A 339 7.25 -6.56 11.04
N ASP A 340 6.39 -5.83 11.74
CA ASP A 340 6.80 -4.77 12.67
C ASP A 340 7.70 -5.32 13.79
N ALA A 341 7.33 -6.44 14.40
CA ALA A 341 8.16 -7.12 15.40
C ALA A 341 9.50 -7.59 14.82
N MET A 342 9.52 -8.09 13.58
CA MET A 342 10.76 -8.46 12.89
C MET A 342 11.67 -7.25 12.65
N PHE A 343 11.13 -6.11 12.22
CA PHE A 343 11.91 -4.89 12.02
C PHE A 343 12.42 -4.32 13.35
N ALA A 344 11.64 -4.44 14.43
CA ALA A 344 12.05 -4.06 15.78
C ALA A 344 13.02 -5.05 16.45
N GLN A 345 13.22 -6.24 15.86
CA GLN A 345 13.99 -7.35 16.46
C GLN A 345 13.47 -7.76 17.85
N ASP A 346 12.15 -7.72 18.04
CA ASP A 346 11.48 -8.12 19.28
C ASP A 346 11.08 -9.60 19.19
N GLU A 347 11.98 -10.48 19.63
CA GLU A 347 11.77 -11.94 19.59
C GLU A 347 10.49 -12.40 20.29
N MET A 348 10.11 -11.74 21.39
CA MET A 348 8.89 -12.09 22.14
C MET A 348 7.64 -11.80 21.32
N MET A 349 7.61 -10.63 20.65
CA MET A 349 6.49 -10.25 19.79
C MET A 349 6.47 -11.05 18.49
N ILE A 350 7.64 -11.40 17.93
CA ILE A 350 7.76 -12.30 16.77
C ILE A 350 7.10 -13.65 17.08
N GLU A 351 7.47 -14.28 18.20
CA GLU A 351 6.89 -15.57 18.61
C GLU A 351 5.38 -15.46 18.85
N ARG A 352 4.93 -14.38 19.51
CA ARG A 352 3.51 -14.14 19.77
C ARG A 352 2.71 -14.05 18.46
N TYR A 353 3.15 -13.20 17.53
CA TYR A 353 2.41 -12.98 16.29
C TYR A 353 2.54 -14.16 15.33
N TRP A 354 3.64 -14.89 15.34
CA TRP A 354 3.76 -16.17 14.62
C TRP A 354 2.71 -17.17 15.13
N ALA A 355 2.61 -17.35 16.44
CA ALA A 355 1.62 -18.26 17.03
C ALA A 355 0.16 -17.81 16.77
N MET A 356 -0.10 -16.50 16.66
CA MET A 356 -1.41 -16.00 16.21
C MET A 356 -1.66 -16.32 14.74
N MET A 357 -0.65 -16.13 13.89
CA MET A 357 -0.73 -16.39 12.46
C MET A 357 -1.00 -17.86 12.16
N GLU A 358 -0.34 -18.78 12.87
CA GLU A 358 -0.56 -20.23 12.74
C GLU A 358 -2.01 -20.65 13.05
N LYS A 359 -2.74 -19.90 13.89
CA LYS A 359 -4.15 -20.21 14.21
C LYS A 359 -5.12 -19.77 13.12
N VAL A 360 -4.74 -18.81 12.28
CA VAL A 360 -5.62 -18.21 11.26
C VAL A 360 -5.27 -18.65 9.84
N ILE A 361 -4.09 -19.22 9.63
CA ILE A 361 -3.74 -19.85 8.36
C ILE A 361 -4.42 -21.22 8.27
N PHE A 362 -5.35 -21.37 7.33
CA PHE A 362 -5.84 -22.68 6.93
C PHE A 362 -4.80 -23.34 6.02
N HIS A 363 -4.36 -24.56 6.36
CA HIS A 363 -3.51 -25.34 5.47
C HIS A 363 -4.32 -25.71 4.21
N LEU A 364 -3.91 -25.14 3.07
CA LEU A 364 -4.45 -25.43 1.74
C LEU A 364 -4.10 -26.83 1.25
#